data_AF-A0A150M4W7-F1
#
_entry.id   AF-A0A150M4W7-F1
#
_cell.length_a   1.000
_cell.length_b   1.000
_cell.length_c   1.000
_cell.angle_alpha   90.00
_cell.angle_beta   90.00
_cell.angle_gamma   90.00
#
_symmetry.space_group_name_H-M   'P 1'
#
loop_
_entity.id
_entity.type
_entity.pdbx_description
1 polymer ?
#
loop_
_entity_poly.entity_id
_entity_poly.type
_entity_poly.pdbx_seq_one_letter_code
_entity_poly.pdbx_strand_id
1 'polypeptide(L)'
;MSRRLAWMAVGTVAAERKRIGVTPEGAKFAVIGRPLVGPAVLAHPQWIAPLSLFVELLASPSVYELVPIGSKGIYYEWMQLSAANGRQGRACACPLPLFASGGPATSFLISYDRAAEGALRKRAGHLFFSLFAER
;
A
#
# COMPACT_ATOMS: atom_id res chain seq x y z
N MET A 1 -14.09 10.18 -30.82
CA MET A 1 -12.95 11.09 -30.60
C MET A 1 -12.48 10.92 -29.15
N SER A 2 -11.38 10.22 -28.89
CA SER A 2 -10.91 9.92 -27.53
C SER A 2 -10.04 11.08 -27.01
N ARG A 3 -10.55 11.86 -26.05
CA ARG A 3 -9.75 12.87 -25.33
C ARG A 3 -8.88 12.14 -24.30
N ARG A 4 -7.56 12.21 -24.44
CA ARG A 4 -6.62 11.78 -23.40
C ARG A 4 -6.32 12.97 -22.50
N LEU A 5 -6.60 12.85 -21.21
CA LEU A 5 -6.08 13.76 -20.20
C LEU A 5 -4.76 13.21 -19.65
N ALA A 6 -3.82 14.11 -19.38
CA ALA A 6 -2.59 13.82 -18.64
C ALA A 6 -2.50 14.79 -17.45
N TRP A 7 -1.97 14.29 -16.35
CA TRP A 7 -1.70 15.06 -15.13
C TRP A 7 -0.23 14.89 -14.73
N MET A 8 0.34 15.92 -14.10
CA MET A 8 1.68 15.88 -13.52
C MET A 8 1.64 16.57 -12.16
N ALA A 9 2.22 15.92 -11.15
CA ALA A 9 2.43 16.49 -9.83
C ALA A 9 3.92 16.45 -9.52
N VAL A 10 4.46 17.54 -8.93
CA VAL A 10 5.86 17.64 -8.51
C VAL A 10 5.88 18.08 -7.05
N GLY A 11 6.75 17.44 -6.25
CA GLY A 11 6.97 17.78 -4.86
C GLY A 11 8.44 17.57 -4.49
N THR A 12 8.88 18.22 -3.42
CA THR A 12 10.23 18.09 -2.88
C THR A 12 10.22 17.34 -1.55
N VAL A 13 11.25 16.53 -1.32
CA VAL A 13 11.46 15.81 -0.06
C VAL A 13 12.95 15.78 0.24
N ALA A 14 13.31 16.06 1.50
CA ALA A 14 14.70 15.92 1.95
C ALA A 14 15.14 14.45 1.85
N ALA A 15 16.38 14.20 1.43
CA ALA A 15 16.84 12.85 1.10
C ALA A 15 16.75 11.90 2.30
N GLU A 16 17.11 12.39 3.48
CA GLU A 16 17.06 11.72 4.78
C GLU A 16 15.63 11.42 5.27
N ARG A 17 14.62 12.05 4.66
CA ARG A 17 13.20 11.82 4.98
C ARG A 17 12.55 10.80 4.05
N LYS A 18 13.26 10.30 3.03
CA LYS A 18 12.75 9.26 2.14
C LYS A 18 12.66 7.93 2.89
N ARG A 19 11.48 7.32 2.84
CA ARG A 19 11.22 6.00 3.41
C ARG A 19 11.15 4.97 2.28
N ILE A 20 12.32 4.60 1.77
CA ILE A 20 12.49 3.61 0.69
C ILE A 20 13.60 2.66 1.10
N GLY A 21 13.32 1.36 1.13
CA GLY A 21 14.32 0.36 1.52
C GLY A 21 14.69 0.41 3.01
N VAL A 22 13.73 0.79 3.86
CA VAL A 22 13.94 0.99 5.31
C VAL A 22 13.15 -0.01 6.17
N THR A 23 12.53 -1.00 5.55
CA THR A 23 11.76 -2.06 6.22
C THR A 23 12.70 -3.10 6.85
N PRO A 24 12.76 -3.19 8.20
CA PRO A 24 13.64 -4.13 8.90
C PRO A 24 13.15 -5.57 8.79
N GLU A 25 14.05 -6.53 9.00
CA GLU A 25 13.69 -7.95 9.08
C GLU A 25 12.68 -8.18 10.22
N GLY A 26 11.71 -9.07 10.00
CA GLY A 26 10.63 -9.33 10.96
C GLY A 26 9.45 -8.35 10.90
N ALA A 27 9.53 -7.27 10.11
CA ALA A 27 8.40 -6.41 9.80
C ALA A 27 7.23 -7.18 9.15
N LYS A 28 6.02 -6.69 9.37
CA LYS A 28 4.79 -7.21 8.78
C LYS A 28 4.27 -6.28 7.69
N PHE A 29 3.34 -6.80 6.89
CA PHE A 29 2.78 -6.10 5.75
C PHE A 29 1.26 -6.17 5.73
N ALA A 30 0.64 -5.14 5.16
CA ALA A 30 -0.80 -5.08 4.98
C ALA A 30 -1.15 -4.17 3.81
N VAL A 31 -2.23 -4.51 3.12
CA VAL A 31 -2.89 -3.63 2.18
C VAL A 31 -3.99 -2.88 2.93
N ILE A 32 -4.02 -1.55 2.78
CA ILE A 32 -5.07 -0.69 3.33
C ILE A 32 -6.01 -0.31 2.19
N GLY A 33 -7.28 -0.67 2.33
CA GLY A 33 -8.30 -0.52 1.29
C GLY A 33 -8.25 -1.64 0.24
N ARG A 34 -9.16 -1.57 -0.73
CA ARG A 34 -9.21 -2.51 -1.87
C ARG A 34 -8.75 -1.82 -3.15
N PRO A 35 -7.92 -2.47 -3.99
CA PRO A 35 -7.69 -2.01 -5.34
C PRO A 35 -9.01 -1.99 -6.13
N LEU A 36 -9.45 -0.81 -6.56
CA LEU A 36 -10.68 -0.61 -7.32
C LEU A 36 -10.40 0.18 -8.60
N VAL A 37 -11.09 -0.15 -9.69
CA VAL A 37 -10.95 0.49 -11.02
C VAL A 37 -12.31 0.78 -11.64
N GLY A 38 -12.38 1.85 -12.43
CA GLY A 38 -13.56 2.18 -13.22
C GLY A 38 -14.83 2.30 -12.38
N PRO A 39 -15.97 1.70 -12.80
CA PRO A 39 -17.24 1.78 -12.07
C PRO A 39 -17.17 1.26 -10.63
N ALA A 40 -16.26 0.33 -10.32
CA ALA A 40 -16.12 -0.23 -8.98
C ALA A 40 -15.73 0.83 -7.94
N VAL A 41 -15.03 1.89 -8.35
CA VAL A 41 -14.64 3.00 -7.46
C VAL A 41 -15.89 3.69 -6.89
N LEU A 42 -16.89 3.94 -7.73
CA LEU A 42 -18.13 4.61 -7.32
C LEU A 42 -19.10 3.64 -6.63
N ALA A 43 -19.09 2.36 -7.00
CA ALA A 43 -19.97 1.35 -6.41
C ALA A 43 -19.52 0.90 -5.01
N HIS A 44 -18.24 1.06 -4.69
CA HIS A 44 -17.63 0.51 -3.49
C HIS A 44 -16.80 1.53 -2.68
N PRO A 45 -17.33 2.75 -2.40
CA PRO A 45 -16.58 3.81 -1.74
C PRO A 45 -16.12 3.44 -0.32
N GLN A 46 -16.86 2.55 0.36
CA GLN A 46 -16.50 2.06 1.69
C GLN A 46 -15.20 1.27 1.73
N TRP A 47 -14.69 0.82 0.58
CA TRP A 47 -13.44 0.07 0.48
C TRP A 47 -12.24 0.92 0.04
N ILE A 48 -12.46 2.19 -0.26
CA ILE A 48 -11.41 3.14 -0.64
C ILE A 48 -10.67 3.60 0.62
N ALA A 49 -9.34 3.51 0.60
CA ALA A 49 -8.51 4.03 1.67
C ALA A 49 -8.58 5.57 1.70
N PRO A 50 -9.04 6.21 2.80
CA PRO A 50 -9.13 7.66 2.88
C PRO A 50 -7.74 8.32 2.88
N LEU A 51 -7.62 9.49 2.26
CA LEU A 51 -6.39 10.27 2.30
C LEU A 51 -5.99 10.68 3.74
N SER A 52 -6.96 10.94 4.61
CA SER A 52 -6.70 11.20 6.03
C SER A 52 -5.99 10.04 6.71
N LEU A 53 -6.43 8.80 6.45
CA LEU A 53 -5.79 7.60 6.97
C LEU A 53 -4.39 7.42 6.37
N PHE A 54 -4.20 7.71 5.09
CA PHE A 54 -2.87 7.69 4.46
C PHE A 54 -1.90 8.63 5.19
N VAL A 55 -2.30 9.89 5.41
CA VAL A 55 -1.46 10.90 6.08
C VAL A 55 -1.17 10.50 7.52
N GLU A 56 -2.16 9.98 8.22
CA GLU A 56 -2.01 9.50 9.59
C GLU A 56 -1.03 8.33 9.70
N LEU A 57 -1.13 7.34 8.82
CA LEU A 57 -0.22 6.20 8.79
C LEU A 57 1.19 6.61 8.35
N LEU A 58 1.31 7.55 7.43
CA LEU A 58 2.61 8.13 7.05
C LEU A 58 3.29 8.83 8.23
N ALA A 59 2.53 9.48 9.12
CA ALA A 59 3.06 10.12 10.32
C ALA A 59 3.45 9.12 11.43
N SER A 60 2.99 7.87 11.36
CA SER A 60 3.27 6.86 12.37
C SER A 60 4.74 6.38 12.32
N PRO A 61 5.47 6.37 13.44
CA PRO A 61 6.84 5.84 13.49
C PRO A 61 6.88 4.32 13.35
N SER A 62 5.76 3.62 13.59
CA SER A 62 5.66 2.17 13.45
C SER A 62 5.39 1.72 12.01
N VAL A 63 5.18 2.66 11.08
CA VAL A 63 5.03 2.38 9.64
C VAL A 63 6.34 2.76 8.94
N TYR A 64 7.04 1.76 8.42
CA TYR A 64 8.34 1.94 7.81
C TYR A 64 8.22 2.45 6.38
N GLU A 65 7.43 1.79 5.54
CA GLU A 65 7.20 2.18 4.15
C GLU A 65 5.72 2.14 3.81
N LEU A 66 5.31 2.98 2.87
CA LEU A 66 3.95 3.09 2.39
C LEU A 66 3.97 3.33 0.88
N VAL A 67 3.39 2.40 0.11
CA VAL A 67 3.45 2.37 -1.36
C VAL A 67 2.03 2.26 -1.93
N PRO A 68 1.58 3.21 -2.76
CA PRO A 68 0.28 3.11 -3.45
C PRO A 68 0.20 1.86 -4.35
N ILE A 69 -0.98 1.23 -4.40
CA ILE A 69 -1.19 0.11 -5.33
C ILE A 69 -1.51 0.64 -6.73
N GLY A 70 -0.59 0.42 -7.66
CA GLY A 70 -0.72 0.85 -9.05
C GLY A 70 -1.48 -0.13 -9.96
N SER A 71 -1.40 0.12 -11.26
CA SER A 71 -2.06 -0.69 -12.30
C SER A 71 -1.56 -2.13 -12.39
N LYS A 72 -0.36 -2.41 -11.87
CA LYS A 72 0.24 -3.75 -11.83
C LYS A 72 -0.16 -4.56 -10.59
N GLY A 73 -0.91 -3.96 -9.66
CA GLY A 73 -1.52 -4.65 -8.52
C GLY A 73 -0.60 -4.88 -7.32
N ILE A 74 -1.18 -5.51 -6.29
CA ILE A 74 -0.56 -5.71 -4.97
C ILE A 74 0.74 -6.51 -5.08
N TYR A 75 0.74 -7.60 -5.84
CA TYR A 75 1.92 -8.47 -5.97
C TYR A 75 3.12 -7.71 -6.54
N TYR A 76 2.89 -6.85 -7.53
CA TYR A 76 3.96 -6.05 -8.13
C TYR A 76 4.56 -5.09 -7.11
N GLU A 77 3.74 -4.30 -6.42
CA GLU A 77 4.25 -3.34 -5.42
C GLU A 77 4.92 -4.03 -4.24
N TRP A 78 4.39 -5.18 -3.81
CA TRP A 78 5.03 -6.05 -2.81
C TRP A 78 6.42 -6.49 -3.23
N MET A 79 6.57 -6.97 -4.47
CA MET A 79 7.86 -7.38 -5.03
C MET A 79 8.84 -6.22 -5.10
N GLN A 80 8.40 -5.03 -5.52
CA GLN A 80 9.25 -3.85 -5.61
C GLN A 80 9.69 -3.35 -4.23
N LEU A 81 8.77 -3.29 -3.27
CA LEU A 81 9.09 -2.96 -1.88
C LEU A 81 10.08 -3.99 -1.31
N SER A 82 9.84 -5.28 -1.52
CA SER A 82 10.73 -6.35 -1.06
C SER A 82 12.13 -6.21 -1.66
N ALA A 83 12.23 -5.99 -2.97
CA ALA A 83 13.50 -5.84 -3.68
C ALA A 83 14.27 -4.60 -3.21
N ALA A 84 13.59 -3.48 -2.96
CA ALA A 84 14.19 -2.27 -2.39
C ALA A 84 14.76 -2.51 -0.98
N ASN A 85 14.26 -3.53 -0.27
CA ASN A 85 14.73 -3.96 1.04
C ASN A 85 15.67 -5.18 0.98
N GLY A 86 16.24 -5.49 -0.20
CA GLY A 86 17.18 -6.61 -0.37
C GLY A 86 16.55 -8.00 -0.29
N ARG A 87 15.23 -8.11 -0.40
CA ARG A 87 14.48 -9.38 -0.35
C ARG A 87 13.98 -9.73 -1.74
N GLN A 88 14.30 -10.92 -2.26
CA GLN A 88 13.83 -11.36 -3.57
C GLN A 88 13.01 -12.65 -3.48
N GLY A 89 12.05 -12.81 -4.40
CA GLY A 89 11.49 -14.11 -4.77
C GLY A 89 10.54 -14.75 -3.77
N ARG A 90 9.81 -13.97 -2.96
CA ARG A 90 8.83 -14.53 -2.01
C ARG A 90 7.41 -14.41 -2.53
N ALA A 91 6.74 -15.56 -2.65
CA ALA A 91 5.30 -15.60 -2.83
C ALA A 91 4.63 -14.86 -1.65
N CYS A 92 3.44 -14.32 -1.90
CA CYS A 92 2.66 -13.70 -0.84
C CYS A 92 1.19 -14.08 -0.96
N ALA A 93 0.53 -14.09 0.18
CA ALA A 93 -0.89 -14.34 0.32
C ALA A 93 -1.58 -13.12 0.94
N CYS A 94 -2.72 -12.74 0.36
CA CYS A 94 -3.57 -11.65 0.81
C CYS A 94 -5.03 -12.05 0.52
N PRO A 95 -6.00 -11.69 1.37
CA PRO A 95 -7.43 -11.92 1.08
C PRO A 95 -7.96 -11.11 -0.12
N LEU A 96 -7.15 -10.23 -0.71
CA LEU A 96 -7.48 -9.41 -1.87
C LEU A 96 -6.89 -10.01 -3.16
N PRO A 97 -7.51 -9.74 -4.33
CA PRO A 97 -6.97 -10.18 -5.61
C PRO A 97 -5.60 -9.53 -5.88
N LEU A 98 -4.53 -10.32 -5.78
CA LEU A 98 -3.14 -9.87 -5.83
C LEU A 98 -2.76 -9.14 -7.13
N PHE A 99 -3.39 -9.52 -8.23
CA PHE A 99 -3.09 -9.03 -9.58
C PHE A 99 -4.12 -8.01 -10.10
N ALA A 100 -5.10 -7.62 -9.27
CA ALA A 100 -6.07 -6.61 -9.66
C ALA A 100 -5.39 -5.24 -9.79
N SER A 101 -5.71 -4.54 -10.88
CA SER A 101 -5.29 -3.15 -11.08
C SER A 101 -5.90 -2.25 -10.00
N GLY A 102 -5.09 -1.34 -9.46
CA GLY A 102 -5.50 -0.36 -8.45
C GLY A 102 -5.95 0.99 -8.99
N GLY A 103 -6.10 1.17 -10.31
CA GLY A 103 -6.76 2.34 -10.93
C GLY A 103 -6.35 3.70 -10.34
N PRO A 104 -7.28 4.53 -9.86
CA PRO A 104 -6.92 5.65 -8.97
C PRO A 104 -6.49 5.05 -7.64
N ALA A 105 -5.33 5.43 -7.08
CA ALA A 105 -4.73 4.90 -5.86
C ALA A 105 -5.72 4.75 -4.67
N THR A 106 -6.53 3.69 -4.71
CA THR A 106 -7.67 3.40 -3.82
C THR A 106 -7.25 2.53 -2.66
N SER A 107 -6.04 1.99 -2.75
CA SER A 107 -5.37 1.23 -1.71
C SER A 107 -3.87 1.48 -1.75
N PHE A 108 -3.21 1.15 -0.64
CA PHE A 108 -1.77 1.22 -0.51
C PHE A 108 -1.25 0.08 0.37
N LEU A 109 -0.04 -0.38 0.08
CA LEU A 109 0.73 -1.33 0.87
C LEU A 109 1.49 -0.60 1.97
N ILE A 110 1.48 -1.13 3.18
CA ILE A 110 2.34 -0.70 4.27
C ILE A 110 3.27 -1.82 4.72
N SER A 111 4.47 -1.44 5.15
CA SER A 111 5.31 -2.24 6.03
C SER A 111 5.34 -1.62 7.43
N TYR A 112 5.29 -2.45 8.47
CA TYR A 112 5.13 -1.96 9.83
C TYR A 112 5.72 -2.88 10.90
N ASP A 113 5.95 -2.31 12.08
CA ASP A 113 6.36 -3.03 13.27
C ASP A 113 5.28 -4.03 13.70
N ARG A 114 5.63 -5.30 13.85
CA ARG A 114 4.75 -6.37 14.33
C ARG A 114 4.01 -5.99 15.62
N ALA A 115 4.65 -5.27 16.53
CA ALA A 115 4.06 -4.85 17.80
C ALA A 115 2.90 -3.84 17.60
N ALA A 116 2.93 -3.06 16.52
CA ALA A 116 1.93 -2.04 16.22
C ALA A 116 0.69 -2.57 15.49
N GLU A 117 0.65 -3.85 15.10
CA GLU A 117 -0.44 -4.40 14.28
C GLU A 117 -1.83 -4.15 14.90
N GLY A 118 -1.97 -4.36 16.21
CA GLY A 118 -3.25 -4.15 16.91
C GLY A 118 -3.74 -2.70 16.81
N ALA A 119 -2.84 -1.73 16.98
CA ALA A 119 -3.17 -0.32 16.86
C ALA A 119 -3.51 0.07 15.41
N LEU A 120 -2.74 -0.44 14.44
CA LEU A 120 -2.97 -0.19 13.01
C LEU A 120 -4.29 -0.78 12.53
N ARG A 121 -4.64 -2.00 12.98
CA ARG A 121 -5.95 -2.62 12.72
C ARG A 121 -7.08 -1.79 13.29
N LYS A 122 -6.95 -1.30 14.53
CA LYS A 122 -7.95 -0.44 15.15
C LYS A 122 -8.16 0.85 14.36
N ARG A 123 -7.08 1.43 13.83
CA ARG A 123 -7.14 2.67 13.04
C ARG A 123 -7.75 2.47 11.66
N ALA A 124 -7.30 1.46 10.92
CA ALA A 124 -7.77 1.19 9.57
C ALA A 124 -9.11 0.44 9.52
N GLY A 125 -9.52 -0.20 10.62
CA GLY A 125 -10.79 -0.92 10.72
C GLY A 125 -10.91 -2.02 9.66
N HIS A 126 -12.06 -2.05 8.96
CA HIS A 126 -12.35 -3.03 7.92
C HIS A 126 -11.48 -2.88 6.66
N LEU A 127 -10.72 -1.78 6.53
CA LEU A 127 -9.81 -1.56 5.42
C LEU A 127 -8.48 -2.29 5.58
N PHE A 128 -8.20 -2.92 6.73
CA PHE A 128 -6.92 -3.57 6.99
C PHE A 128 -6.89 -5.01 6.49
N PHE A 129 -6.07 -5.30 5.48
CA PHE A 129 -5.88 -6.64 4.93
C PHE A 129 -4.44 -7.09 5.11
N SER A 130 -4.21 -8.10 5.95
CA SER A 130 -2.85 -8.65 6.15
C SER A 130 -2.31 -9.24 4.86
N LEU A 131 -1.03 -8.96 4.60
CA LEU A 131 -0.25 -9.60 3.54
C LEU A 131 0.83 -10.45 4.21
N PHE A 132 0.85 -11.73 3.87
CA PHE A 132 1.78 -12.71 4.40
C PHE A 132 2.78 -13.07 3.31
N ALA A 133 4.07 -12.91 3.59
CA ALA A 133 5.11 -13.49 2.76
C ALA A 133 5.19 -14.99 3.06
N GLU A 134 5.12 -15.83 2.04
CA GLU A 134 5.46 -17.24 2.16
C GLU A 134 6.96 -17.38 2.46
N ARG A 135 7.30 -18.41 3.24
CA ARG A 135 8.69 -18.68 3.65
C ARG A 135 9.44 -19.41 2.55
#